data_AF-A0A291IFG3-F1
#
_entry.id   AF-A0A291IFG3-F1
#
_cell.length_a   1.000
_cell.length_b   1.000
_cell.length_c   1.000
_cell.angle_alpha   90.00
_cell.angle_beta   90.00
_cell.angle_gamma   90.00
#
_symmetry.space_group_name_H-M   'P 1'
#
loop_
_entity.id
_entity.type
_entity.pdbx_description
1 polymer ?
#
loop_
_entity_poly.entity_id
_entity_poly.type
_entity_poly.pdbx_seq_one_letter_code
_entity_poly.pdbx_strand_id
1 'polypeptide(L)'
;MDNTDINSAWAATSAILSEFDFAEIKIIAKLAGFNLEVLNNLGIDGNNWNRPSRHLLIEDIESKFVHFSDDEKQRFLNIVIEEILERSYKLNVNYDPEEKVQYYLNRLGWQLIDKKVLPIEVLDISDLNELDPAARHDLIKASEKFRDGDFSGAISSACAAVDSVTARVYREKNLGDEKSTSFQERCNKSLNAMGVLDAIDRQLGEIQWKESTVIQFKDNLKKSVGQAAYVMQTLRSDMSDVHGTKPVIKPLAFDSIKWAQIIVRLLSGRYDY
;
A
#
# COMPACT_ATOMS: atom_id res chain seq x y z
N MET A 1 6.59 -15.99 9.33
CA MET A 1 5.80 -15.32 10.38
C MET A 1 4.94 -14.31 9.64
N ASP A 2 3.64 -14.56 9.49
CA ASP A 2 2.70 -13.55 8.97
C ASP A 2 2.64 -12.43 10.03
N ASN A 3 3.42 -11.37 9.83
CA ASN A 3 3.63 -10.33 10.84
C ASN A 3 2.66 -9.15 10.72
N THR A 4 1.58 -9.30 9.95
CA THR A 4 0.53 -8.29 9.80
C THR A 4 -0.80 -8.86 10.29
N ASP A 5 -0.87 -9.04 11.60
CA ASP A 5 -2.12 -9.33 12.29
C ASP A 5 -3.02 -8.09 12.24
N ILE A 6 -4.16 -8.18 11.55
CA ILE A 6 -5.15 -7.10 11.47
C ILE A 6 -5.61 -6.61 12.86
N ASN A 7 -5.54 -7.47 13.88
CA ASN A 7 -5.85 -7.09 15.26
C ASN A 7 -4.81 -6.10 15.82
N SER A 8 -3.55 -6.14 15.37
CA SER A 8 -2.54 -5.15 15.75
C SER A 8 -2.87 -3.76 15.18
N ALA A 9 -3.36 -3.68 13.94
CA ALA A 9 -3.82 -2.42 13.37
C ALA A 9 -5.04 -1.86 14.11
N TRP A 10 -5.96 -2.74 14.55
CA TRP A 10 -7.05 -2.34 15.44
C TRP A 10 -6.55 -1.78 16.77
N ALA A 11 -5.56 -2.40 17.41
CA ALA A 11 -5.00 -1.90 18.68
C ALA A 11 -4.41 -0.48 18.56
N ALA A 12 -3.73 -0.17 17.45
CA ALA A 12 -3.28 1.20 17.18
C ALA A 12 -4.45 2.17 16.95
N THR A 13 -5.46 1.72 16.21
CA THR A 13 -6.63 2.55 15.86
C THR A 13 -7.51 2.84 17.07
N SER A 14 -7.76 1.85 17.92
CA SER A 14 -8.62 1.95 19.11
C SER A 14 -8.04 2.93 20.13
N ALA A 15 -6.70 2.98 20.26
CA ALA A 15 -6.02 3.96 21.10
C ALA A 15 -6.36 5.41 20.70
N ILE A 16 -6.53 5.67 19.41
CA ILE A 16 -6.80 7.01 18.87
C ILE A 16 -8.31 7.29 18.90
N LEU A 17 -9.11 6.28 18.60
CA LEU A 17 -10.57 6.33 18.75
C LEU A 17 -10.97 6.73 20.18
N SER A 18 -10.16 6.36 21.19
CA SER A 18 -10.38 6.73 22.60
C SER A 18 -10.29 8.24 22.90
N GLU A 19 -9.70 9.02 22.01
CA GLU A 19 -9.60 10.48 22.14
C GLU A 19 -10.92 11.19 21.79
N PHE A 20 -11.77 10.54 20.99
CA PHE A 20 -13.10 11.06 20.64
C PHE A 20 -14.07 10.93 21.81
N ASP A 21 -15.20 11.64 21.74
CA ASP A 21 -16.24 11.49 22.75
C ASP A 21 -17.07 10.21 22.55
N PHE A 22 -17.83 9.82 23.58
CA PHE A 22 -18.63 8.58 23.56
C PHE A 22 -19.67 8.54 22.42
N ALA A 23 -20.29 9.68 22.08
CA ALA A 23 -21.27 9.76 21.02
C ALA A 23 -20.60 9.61 19.65
N GLU A 24 -19.44 10.22 19.47
CA GLU A 24 -18.65 10.13 18.25
C GLU A 24 -18.15 8.71 18.00
N ILE A 25 -17.62 8.04 19.02
CA ILE A 25 -17.19 6.63 18.91
C ILE A 25 -18.37 5.76 18.45
N LYS A 26 -19.58 5.96 19.00
CA LYS A 26 -20.79 5.25 18.55
C LYS A 26 -21.12 5.52 17.08
N ILE A 27 -21.02 6.77 16.64
CA ILE A 27 -21.32 7.12 15.25
C ILE A 27 -20.27 6.50 14.32
N ILE A 28 -18.98 6.60 14.65
CA ILE A 28 -17.88 6.01 13.87
C ILE A 28 -18.07 4.50 13.73
N ALA A 29 -18.27 3.81 14.86
CA ALA A 29 -18.50 2.36 14.86
C ALA A 29 -19.76 1.98 14.06
N LYS A 30 -20.86 2.74 14.18
CA LYS A 30 -22.09 2.50 13.42
C LYS A 30 -21.88 2.64 11.92
N LEU A 31 -21.14 3.67 11.47
CA LEU A 31 -20.83 3.85 10.05
C LEU A 31 -19.96 2.71 9.51
N ALA A 32 -19.06 2.19 10.35
CA ALA A 32 -18.26 1.01 10.05
C ALA A 32 -19.07 -0.31 10.05
N GLY A 33 -20.38 -0.27 10.31
CA GLY A 33 -21.27 -1.43 10.26
C GLY A 33 -21.49 -2.14 11.61
N PHE A 34 -21.03 -1.54 12.71
CA PHE A 34 -21.23 -2.12 14.04
C PHE A 34 -22.71 -2.04 14.45
N ASN A 35 -23.29 -3.20 14.84
CA ASN A 35 -24.64 -3.22 15.38
C ASN A 35 -24.65 -2.69 16.82
N LEU A 36 -25.07 -1.43 17.00
CA LEU A 36 -25.18 -0.79 18.32
C LEU A 36 -26.26 -1.41 19.23
N GLU A 37 -27.19 -2.22 18.70
CA GLU A 37 -28.18 -2.92 19.55
C GLU A 37 -27.52 -3.92 20.51
N VAL A 38 -26.31 -4.38 20.17
CA VAL A 38 -25.51 -5.28 20.99
C VAL A 38 -24.84 -4.54 22.16
N LEU A 39 -24.71 -3.20 22.06
CA LEU A 39 -24.14 -2.32 23.10
C LEU A 39 -25.19 -1.84 24.11
N ASN A 40 -26.46 -2.27 23.99
CA ASN A 40 -27.52 -1.94 24.94
C ASN A 40 -27.23 -2.42 26.38
N ASN A 41 -26.19 -3.24 26.57
CA ASN A 41 -25.71 -3.71 27.87
C ASN A 41 -24.63 -2.79 28.50
N LEU A 42 -24.15 -1.75 27.80
CA LEU A 42 -23.34 -0.68 28.40
C LEU A 42 -24.25 0.21 29.24
N GLY A 43 -24.57 -0.31 30.43
CA GLY A 43 -25.57 0.18 31.37
C GLY A 43 -25.79 1.69 31.34
N ILE A 44 -26.89 2.08 30.69
CA ILE A 44 -27.64 3.28 31.08
C ILE A 44 -28.77 2.75 31.98
N ASP A 45 -28.41 2.31 33.18
CA ASP A 45 -29.40 2.18 34.23
C ASP A 45 -29.84 3.61 34.56
N GLY A 46 -31.09 3.94 34.24
CA GLY A 46 -31.69 5.27 34.36
C GLY A 46 -31.70 5.89 35.77
N ASN A 47 -30.99 5.30 36.73
CA ASN A 47 -30.83 5.76 38.10
C ASN A 47 -29.37 6.00 38.53
N ASN A 48 -28.36 5.77 37.67
CA ASN A 48 -26.97 6.06 38.00
C ASN A 48 -26.39 7.11 37.08
N TRP A 49 -25.91 8.21 37.66
CA TRP A 49 -25.19 9.29 36.97
C TRP A 49 -23.79 8.87 36.47
N ASN A 50 -23.52 7.57 36.35
CA ASN A 50 -22.29 7.06 35.76
C ASN A 50 -22.46 7.07 34.24
N ARG A 51 -21.92 8.10 33.59
CA ARG A 51 -21.73 8.11 32.14
C ARG A 51 -20.94 6.84 31.77
N PRO A 52 -21.43 5.98 30.86
CA PRO A 52 -20.65 4.82 30.42
C PRO A 52 -19.29 5.29 29.90
N SER A 53 -18.22 4.64 30.36
CA SER A 53 -16.87 5.10 30.07
C SER A 53 -16.53 4.82 28.61
N ARG A 54 -15.79 5.73 27.96
CA ARG A 54 -15.28 5.55 26.59
C ARG A 54 -14.46 4.26 26.45
N HIS A 55 -13.76 3.88 27.51
CA HIS A 55 -12.96 2.67 27.57
C HIS A 55 -13.83 1.41 27.46
N LEU A 56 -14.93 1.33 28.22
CA LEU A 56 -15.87 0.20 28.14
C LEU A 56 -16.51 0.08 26.75
N LEU A 57 -16.82 1.20 26.09
CA LEU A 57 -17.33 1.18 24.72
C LEU A 57 -16.31 0.61 23.74
N ILE A 58 -15.03 0.96 23.89
CA ILE A 58 -13.96 0.45 23.03
C ILE A 58 -13.69 -1.03 23.31
N GLU A 59 -13.66 -1.45 24.58
CA GLU A 59 -13.53 -2.87 24.97
C GLU A 59 -14.65 -3.72 24.39
N ASP A 60 -15.89 -3.22 24.41
CA ASP A 60 -17.03 -3.92 23.81
C ASP A 60 -16.90 -4.02 22.29
N ILE A 61 -16.45 -2.95 21.62
CA ILE A 61 -16.16 -2.96 20.18
C ILE A 61 -15.06 -3.99 19.88
N GLU A 62 -13.98 -4.00 20.67
CA GLU A 62 -12.86 -4.92 20.52
C GLU A 62 -13.29 -6.39 20.70
N SER A 63 -14.12 -6.67 21.71
CA SER A 63 -14.65 -8.02 21.95
C SER A 63 -15.41 -8.58 20.75
N LYS A 64 -16.09 -7.72 20.00
CA LYS A 64 -16.82 -8.09 18.78
C LYS A 64 -15.94 -8.11 17.55
N PHE A 65 -15.03 -7.16 17.44
CA PHE A 65 -14.06 -7.08 16.36
C PHE A 65 -13.27 -8.38 16.22
N VAL A 66 -12.82 -8.98 17.33
CA VAL A 66 -12.08 -10.26 17.31
C VAL A 66 -12.85 -11.38 16.61
N HIS A 67 -14.19 -11.36 16.67
CA HIS A 67 -15.08 -12.36 16.08
C HIS A 67 -15.54 -12.07 14.66
N PHE A 68 -15.19 -10.92 14.09
CA PHE A 68 -15.44 -10.62 12.68
C PHE A 68 -14.60 -11.55 11.79
N SER A 69 -15.11 -11.86 10.61
CA SER A 69 -14.28 -12.42 9.53
C SER A 69 -13.19 -11.44 9.12
N ASP A 70 -12.13 -11.91 8.46
CA ASP A 70 -11.01 -11.03 8.07
C ASP A 70 -11.48 -9.88 7.16
N ASP A 71 -12.39 -10.15 6.21
CA ASP A 71 -13.01 -9.15 5.34
C ASP A 71 -13.81 -8.10 6.14
N GLU A 72 -14.56 -8.54 7.16
CA GLU A 72 -15.33 -7.65 8.04
C GLU A 72 -14.40 -6.80 8.92
N LYS A 73 -13.34 -7.39 9.49
CA LYS A 73 -12.32 -6.68 10.27
C LYS A 73 -11.67 -5.58 9.44
N GLN A 74 -11.32 -5.90 8.21
CA GLN A 74 -10.66 -4.99 7.29
C GLN A 74 -11.57 -3.84 6.88
N ARG A 75 -12.79 -4.14 6.49
CA ARG A 75 -13.78 -3.12 6.17
C ARG A 75 -14.05 -2.22 7.38
N PHE A 76 -14.24 -2.81 8.55
CA PHE A 76 -14.47 -2.08 9.79
C PHE A 76 -13.32 -1.14 10.11
N LEU A 77 -12.09 -1.66 10.09
CA LEU A 77 -10.88 -0.90 10.38
C LEU A 77 -10.70 0.28 9.43
N ASN A 78 -10.85 0.05 8.11
CA ASN A 78 -10.72 1.11 7.11
C ASN A 78 -11.75 2.24 7.35
N ILE A 79 -13.02 1.90 7.56
CA ILE A 79 -14.06 2.91 7.81
C ILE A 79 -13.82 3.66 9.11
N VAL A 80 -13.41 2.97 10.19
CA VAL A 80 -13.09 3.64 11.45
C VAL A 80 -11.97 4.66 11.26
N ILE A 81 -10.91 4.30 10.54
CA ILE A 81 -9.77 5.19 10.30
C ILE A 81 -10.14 6.36 9.40
N GLU A 82 -10.86 6.11 8.31
CA GLU A 82 -11.37 7.16 7.43
C GLU A 82 -12.22 8.17 8.22
N GLU A 83 -13.10 7.70 9.09
CA GLU A 83 -13.94 8.58 9.93
C GLU A 83 -13.14 9.31 11.03
N ILE A 84 -12.10 8.69 11.59
CA ILE A 84 -11.17 9.36 12.52
C ILE A 84 -10.48 10.53 11.81
N LEU A 85 -9.98 10.29 10.60
CA LEU A 85 -9.28 11.30 9.80
C LEU A 85 -10.23 12.39 9.30
N GLU A 86 -11.45 12.05 8.93
CA GLU A 86 -12.45 13.03 8.47
C GLU A 86 -12.93 13.94 9.61
N ARG A 87 -12.99 13.43 10.84
CA ARG A 87 -13.45 14.16 12.05
C ARG A 87 -12.33 14.78 12.85
N SER A 88 -11.11 14.62 12.37
CA SER A 88 -9.85 15.17 12.86
C SER A 88 -9.94 16.62 13.34
N TYR A 89 -10.62 17.48 12.57
CA TYR A 89 -10.79 18.90 12.87
C TYR A 89 -11.48 19.21 14.20
N LYS A 90 -12.16 18.24 14.82
CA LYS A 90 -12.83 18.38 16.11
C LYS A 90 -11.90 18.13 17.29
N LEU A 91 -10.74 17.53 17.05
CA LEU A 91 -9.71 17.34 18.04
C LEU A 91 -8.96 18.66 18.26
N ASN A 92 -8.19 18.73 19.34
CA ASN A 92 -7.54 19.97 19.78
C ASN A 92 -6.63 20.55 18.68
N VAL A 93 -6.56 21.88 18.53
CA VAL A 93 -5.93 22.57 17.37
C VAL A 93 -4.43 22.24 17.17
N ASN A 94 -3.76 21.67 18.18
CA ASN A 94 -2.36 21.23 18.12
C ASN A 94 -2.20 19.72 17.90
N TYR A 95 -3.25 19.03 17.48
CA TYR A 95 -3.30 17.58 17.35
C TYR A 95 -3.58 17.21 15.89
N ASP A 96 -2.58 16.63 15.22
CA ASP A 96 -2.78 15.97 13.94
C ASP A 96 -3.04 14.47 14.18
N PRO A 97 -4.30 14.00 14.07
CA PRO A 97 -4.59 12.58 14.19
C PRO A 97 -3.90 11.75 13.12
N GLU A 98 -3.64 12.30 11.92
CA GLU A 98 -2.98 11.57 10.85
C GLU A 98 -1.56 11.18 11.24
N GLU A 99 -0.77 12.13 11.76
CA GLU A 99 0.58 11.87 12.26
C GLU A 99 0.60 10.85 13.41
N LYS A 100 -0.37 10.92 14.35
CA LYS A 100 -0.42 9.99 15.48
C LYS A 100 -0.89 8.59 15.07
N VAL A 101 -1.87 8.49 14.16
CA VAL A 101 -2.31 7.23 13.53
C VAL A 101 -1.13 6.58 12.82
N GLN A 102 -0.45 7.34 11.96
CA GLN A 102 0.73 6.88 11.25
C GLN A 102 1.82 6.40 12.22
N TYR A 103 2.09 7.15 13.29
CA TYR A 103 3.11 6.78 14.28
C TYR A 103 2.83 5.42 14.95
N TYR A 104 1.59 5.18 15.38
CA TYR A 104 1.24 3.91 16.02
C TYR A 104 1.20 2.75 15.02
N LEU A 105 0.63 2.96 13.83
CA LEU A 105 0.61 1.95 12.77
C LEU A 105 2.02 1.54 12.36
N ASN A 106 2.93 2.51 12.18
CA ASN A 106 4.32 2.24 11.77
C ASN A 106 5.03 1.27 12.71
N ARG A 107 4.83 1.45 14.03
CA ARG A 107 5.43 0.60 15.06
C ARG A 107 4.90 -0.84 15.03
N LEU A 108 3.75 -1.07 14.40
CA LEU A 108 3.08 -2.36 14.29
C LEU A 108 3.18 -2.95 12.88
N GLY A 109 4.01 -2.38 12.00
CA GLY A 109 4.19 -2.89 10.63
C GLY A 109 3.07 -2.47 9.66
N TRP A 110 2.30 -1.45 9.99
CA TRP A 110 1.24 -0.86 9.17
C TRP A 110 1.54 0.59 8.83
N GLN A 111 0.89 1.13 7.81
CA GLN A 111 1.02 2.53 7.42
C GLN A 111 -0.30 3.04 6.85
N LEU A 112 -0.47 4.37 6.83
CA LEU A 112 -1.60 5.04 6.22
C LEU A 112 -1.17 5.68 4.89
N ILE A 113 -1.75 5.27 3.78
CA ILE A 113 -1.52 5.86 2.45
C ILE A 113 -2.88 6.24 1.86
N ASP A 114 -3.06 7.50 1.47
CA ASP A 114 -4.32 8.02 0.93
C ASP A 114 -5.55 7.64 1.79
N LYS A 115 -5.42 7.81 3.12
CA LYS A 115 -6.41 7.41 4.16
C LYS A 115 -6.66 5.90 4.29
N LYS A 116 -5.83 5.04 3.67
CA LYS A 116 -5.99 3.57 3.71
C LYS A 116 -4.88 2.91 4.50
N VAL A 117 -5.22 1.90 5.31
CA VAL A 117 -4.23 1.13 6.07
C VAL A 117 -3.65 -0.01 5.25
N LEU A 118 -2.33 0.00 5.07
CA LEU A 118 -1.58 -1.00 4.32
C LEU A 118 -0.44 -1.58 5.17
N PRO A 119 -0.07 -2.85 5.00
CA PRO A 119 1.16 -3.39 5.59
C PRO A 119 2.41 -2.63 5.07
N ILE A 120 3.33 -2.27 5.95
CA ILE A 120 4.65 -1.68 5.59
C ILE A 120 5.41 -2.62 4.65
N GLU A 121 5.34 -3.92 4.93
CA GLU A 121 6.02 -4.92 4.14
C GLU A 121 5.59 -4.90 2.67
N VAL A 122 4.37 -4.45 2.34
CA VAL A 122 3.85 -4.43 0.98
C VAL A 122 4.34 -3.21 0.20
N LEU A 123 4.28 -1.99 0.76
CA LEU A 123 4.61 -0.75 0.03
C LEU A 123 5.02 0.38 0.97
N ASP A 124 6.29 0.72 1.14
CA ASP A 124 6.71 1.79 2.07
C ASP A 124 6.39 3.19 1.52
N ILE A 125 5.77 4.06 2.33
CA ILE A 125 5.41 5.44 1.97
C ILE A 125 6.64 6.28 1.56
N SER A 126 7.81 5.98 2.13
CA SER A 126 9.06 6.65 1.76
C SER A 126 9.48 6.35 0.33
N ASP A 127 9.09 5.18 -0.20
CA ASP A 127 9.32 4.79 -1.58
C ASP A 127 8.36 5.48 -2.57
N LEU A 128 7.28 6.14 -2.10
CA LEU A 128 6.18 6.63 -2.94
C LEU A 128 6.30 8.09 -3.42
N ASN A 129 6.95 8.94 -2.63
CA ASN A 129 6.98 10.38 -2.91
C ASN A 129 7.76 10.75 -4.18
N GLU A 130 8.71 9.90 -4.57
CA GLU A 130 9.55 10.08 -5.75
C GLU A 130 8.99 9.39 -7.01
N LEU A 131 7.84 8.71 -6.91
CA LEU A 131 7.27 7.95 -8.01
C LEU A 131 6.35 8.80 -8.89
N ASP A 132 6.26 8.41 -10.16
CA ASP A 132 5.26 8.91 -11.09
C ASP A 132 3.84 8.81 -10.51
N PRO A 133 3.00 9.87 -10.54
CA PRO A 133 1.69 9.85 -9.90
C PRO A 133 0.74 8.75 -10.40
N ALA A 134 0.76 8.43 -11.70
CA ALA A 134 -0.09 7.39 -12.26
C ALA A 134 0.39 6.00 -11.81
N ALA A 135 1.70 5.75 -11.88
CA ALA A 135 2.29 4.52 -11.39
C ALA A 135 2.11 4.34 -9.87
N ARG A 136 2.20 5.43 -9.10
CA ARG A 136 1.94 5.45 -7.65
C ARG A 136 0.52 5.02 -7.34
N HIS A 137 -0.47 5.58 -8.04
CA HIS A 137 -1.88 5.20 -7.87
C HIS A 137 -2.08 3.69 -8.10
N ASP A 138 -1.49 3.15 -9.17
CA ASP A 138 -1.59 1.73 -9.49
C ASP A 138 -0.88 0.82 -8.46
N LEU A 139 0.25 1.25 -7.88
CA LEU A 139 0.94 0.55 -6.79
C LEU A 139 0.14 0.53 -5.49
N ILE A 140 -0.49 1.65 -5.14
CA ILE A 140 -1.39 1.75 -3.98
C ILE A 140 -2.57 0.79 -4.17
N LYS A 141 -3.19 0.82 -5.35
CA LYS A 141 -4.26 -0.11 -5.73
C LYS A 141 -3.81 -1.58 -5.69
N ALA A 142 -2.59 -1.90 -6.13
CA ALA A 142 -2.05 -3.25 -6.04
C ALA A 142 -1.91 -3.71 -4.58
N SER A 143 -1.47 -2.82 -3.71
CA SER A 143 -1.27 -3.08 -2.29
C SER A 143 -2.59 -3.26 -1.54
N GLU A 144 -3.61 -2.45 -1.87
CA GLU A 144 -4.98 -2.62 -1.37
C GLU A 144 -5.52 -3.99 -1.73
N LYS A 145 -5.45 -4.37 -3.01
CA LYS A 145 -5.96 -5.65 -3.48
C LYS A 145 -5.24 -6.84 -2.85
N PHE A 146 -3.92 -6.73 -2.67
CA PHE A 146 -3.15 -7.75 -1.97
C PHE A 146 -3.60 -7.89 -0.52
N ARG A 147 -3.77 -6.77 0.17
CA ARG A 147 -4.28 -6.70 1.54
C ARG A 147 -5.70 -7.28 1.64
N ASP A 148 -6.53 -7.05 0.63
CA ASP A 148 -7.94 -7.51 0.56
C ASP A 148 -8.07 -8.96 0.02
N GLY A 149 -6.95 -9.69 -0.17
CA GLY A 149 -6.95 -11.06 -0.67
C GLY A 149 -7.22 -11.23 -2.18
N ASP A 150 -7.45 -10.14 -2.92
CA ASP A 150 -7.52 -10.10 -4.39
C ASP A 150 -6.12 -10.15 -5.01
N PHE A 151 -5.46 -11.31 -4.91
CA PHE A 151 -4.09 -11.49 -5.41
C PHE A 151 -4.00 -11.38 -6.94
N SER A 152 -5.05 -11.79 -7.66
CA SER A 152 -5.14 -11.64 -9.13
C SER A 152 -5.13 -10.16 -9.50
N GLY A 153 -6.04 -9.39 -8.90
CA GLY A 153 -6.11 -7.97 -9.14
C GLY A 153 -4.89 -7.20 -8.64
N ALA A 154 -4.21 -7.69 -7.60
CA ALA A 154 -2.93 -7.15 -7.14
C ALA A 154 -1.84 -7.26 -8.22
N ILE A 155 -1.68 -8.45 -8.83
CA ILE A 155 -0.74 -8.67 -9.95
C ILE A 155 -1.07 -7.76 -11.13
N SER A 156 -2.35 -7.68 -11.51
CA SER A 156 -2.80 -6.78 -12.59
C SER A 156 -2.46 -5.33 -12.33
N SER A 157 -2.69 -4.85 -11.10
CA SER A 157 -2.45 -3.45 -10.74
C SER A 157 -0.94 -3.15 -10.63
N ALA A 158 -0.14 -4.11 -10.15
CA ALA A 158 1.32 -3.99 -10.15
C ALA A 158 1.88 -3.89 -11.59
N CYS A 159 1.36 -4.67 -12.53
CA CYS A 159 1.74 -4.54 -13.94
C CYS A 159 1.24 -3.24 -14.56
N ALA A 160 0.05 -2.77 -14.17
CA ALA A 160 -0.49 -1.48 -14.62
C ALA A 160 0.41 -0.31 -14.19
N ALA A 161 1.00 -0.35 -12.99
CA ALA A 161 1.94 0.67 -12.56
C ALA A 161 3.17 0.78 -13.50
N VAL A 162 3.70 -0.36 -13.94
CA VAL A 162 4.80 -0.42 -14.90
C VAL A 162 4.35 0.01 -16.31
N ASP A 163 3.15 -0.38 -16.74
CA ASP A 163 2.56 0.11 -17.99
C ASP A 163 2.44 1.64 -17.97
N SER A 164 1.91 2.21 -16.89
CA SER A 164 1.73 3.65 -16.69
C SER A 164 3.05 4.42 -16.81
N VAL A 165 4.10 3.98 -16.11
CA VAL A 165 5.40 4.65 -16.16
C VAL A 165 6.09 4.48 -17.52
N THR A 166 6.01 3.30 -18.16
CA THR A 166 6.62 3.07 -19.48
C THR A 166 5.89 3.83 -20.58
N ALA A 167 4.56 3.94 -20.51
CA ALA A 167 3.75 4.75 -21.42
C ALA A 167 4.10 6.24 -21.36
N ARG A 168 4.34 6.76 -20.15
CA ARG A 168 4.87 8.11 -19.98
C ARG A 168 6.23 8.26 -20.67
N VAL A 169 7.18 7.36 -20.39
CA VAL A 169 8.53 7.44 -20.97
C VAL A 169 8.50 7.35 -22.49
N TYR A 170 7.70 6.45 -23.07
CA TYR A 170 7.54 6.33 -24.52
C TYR A 170 7.03 7.62 -25.16
N ARG A 171 6.07 8.29 -24.51
CA ARG A 171 5.52 9.57 -24.96
C ARG A 171 6.54 10.70 -24.84
N GLU A 172 7.22 10.81 -23.70
CA GLU A 172 8.18 11.89 -23.42
C GLU A 172 9.47 11.77 -24.24
N LYS A 173 9.92 10.53 -24.50
CA LYS A 173 11.17 10.24 -25.23
C LYS A 173 10.95 9.86 -26.70
N ASN A 174 9.69 9.89 -27.17
CA ASN A 174 9.29 9.57 -28.55
C ASN A 174 9.83 8.21 -29.05
N LEU A 175 9.58 7.14 -28.29
CA LEU A 175 10.15 5.80 -28.55
C LEU A 175 9.32 4.93 -29.52
N GLY A 176 8.28 5.51 -30.14
CA GLY A 176 7.35 4.82 -31.03
C GLY A 176 6.13 4.26 -30.31
N ASP A 177 5.52 3.21 -30.87
CA ASP A 177 4.33 2.56 -30.31
C ASP A 177 4.72 1.49 -29.27
N GLU A 178 4.36 1.74 -28.02
CA GLU A 178 4.56 0.82 -26.90
C GLU A 178 3.86 -0.52 -27.11
N LYS A 179 2.68 -0.53 -27.74
CA LYS A 179 1.84 -1.73 -27.85
C LYS A 179 2.42 -2.77 -28.80
N SER A 180 3.34 -2.34 -29.66
CA SER A 180 4.05 -3.21 -30.59
C SER A 180 5.22 -3.98 -29.96
N THR A 181 5.56 -3.69 -28.69
CA THR A 181 6.73 -4.24 -28.00
C THR A 181 6.35 -5.08 -26.79
N SER A 182 7.12 -6.15 -26.53
CA SER A 182 6.91 -7.00 -25.34
C SER A 182 7.09 -6.18 -24.05
N PHE A 183 6.49 -6.64 -22.95
CA PHE A 183 6.59 -5.98 -21.64
C PHE A 183 8.07 -5.80 -21.20
N GLN A 184 8.91 -6.81 -21.46
CA GLN A 184 10.36 -6.74 -21.21
C GLN A 184 11.05 -5.68 -22.07
N GLU A 185 10.74 -5.66 -23.37
CA GLU A 185 11.36 -4.72 -24.30
C GLU A 185 10.97 -3.27 -23.97
N ARG A 186 9.71 -3.05 -23.55
CA ARG A 186 9.24 -1.75 -23.05
C ARG A 186 10.03 -1.27 -21.85
N CYS A 187 10.24 -2.13 -20.86
CA CYS A 187 11.04 -1.81 -19.67
C CYS A 187 12.48 -1.46 -20.06
N ASN A 188 13.12 -2.28 -20.90
CA ASN A 188 14.50 -2.06 -21.33
C ASN A 188 14.68 -0.79 -22.16
N LYS A 189 13.77 -0.51 -23.11
CA LYS A 189 13.81 0.73 -23.90
C LYS A 189 13.62 1.95 -23.02
N SER A 190 12.66 1.90 -22.09
CA SER A 190 12.41 2.98 -21.14
C SER A 190 13.62 3.25 -20.24
N LEU A 191 14.26 2.18 -19.74
CA LEU A 191 15.46 2.28 -18.90
C LEU A 191 16.62 2.98 -19.61
N ASN A 192 16.86 2.63 -20.88
CA ASN A 192 17.91 3.28 -21.68
C ASN A 192 17.54 4.74 -22.00
N ALA A 193 16.29 5.02 -22.37
CA ALA A 193 15.85 6.36 -22.76
C ALA A 193 15.83 7.36 -21.59
N MET A 194 15.67 6.85 -20.36
CA MET A 194 15.78 7.62 -19.13
C MET A 194 17.23 7.83 -18.67
N GLY A 195 18.23 7.26 -19.35
CA GLY A 195 19.65 7.45 -18.99
C GLY A 195 20.03 6.84 -17.63
N VAL A 196 19.21 5.92 -17.10
CA VAL A 196 19.38 5.36 -15.75
C VAL A 196 20.74 4.67 -15.60
N LEU A 197 21.12 3.87 -16.59
CA LEU A 197 22.38 3.14 -16.58
C LEU A 197 23.59 4.08 -16.68
N ASP A 198 23.48 5.16 -17.45
CA ASP A 198 24.55 6.16 -17.61
C ASP A 198 24.75 6.96 -16.31
N ALA A 199 23.66 7.29 -15.62
CA ALA A 199 23.77 7.98 -14.36
C ALA A 199 24.32 7.09 -13.24
N ILE A 200 23.93 5.81 -13.20
CA ILE A 200 24.54 4.81 -12.30
C ILE A 200 26.04 4.68 -12.58
N ASP A 201 26.43 4.63 -13.86
CA ASP A 201 27.85 4.57 -14.27
C ASP A 201 28.66 5.70 -13.64
N ARG A 202 28.17 6.93 -13.83
CA ARG A 202 28.78 8.15 -13.32
C ARG A 202 28.86 8.16 -11.79
N GLN A 203 27.74 7.88 -11.11
CA GLN A 203 27.68 7.89 -9.64
C GLN A 203 28.59 6.83 -9.02
N LEU A 204 28.64 5.61 -9.58
CA LEU A 204 29.56 4.57 -9.11
C LEU A 204 31.02 4.93 -9.40
N GLY A 205 31.29 5.58 -10.53
CA GLY A 205 32.61 6.12 -10.85
C GLY A 205 33.07 7.22 -9.88
N GLU A 206 32.17 8.12 -9.46
CA GLU A 206 32.45 9.18 -8.48
C GLU A 206 32.86 8.62 -7.12
N ILE A 207 32.27 7.50 -6.70
CA ILE A 207 32.69 6.76 -5.50
C ILE A 207 33.80 5.73 -5.76
N GLN A 208 34.50 5.88 -6.90
CA GLN A 208 35.71 5.14 -7.27
C GLN A 208 35.53 3.61 -7.39
N TRP A 209 34.36 3.14 -7.82
CA TRP A 209 34.23 1.75 -8.23
C TRP A 209 35.11 1.46 -9.45
N LYS A 210 35.64 0.23 -9.50
CA LYS A 210 36.43 -0.22 -10.66
C LYS A 210 35.54 -0.25 -11.90
N GLU A 211 36.01 0.34 -12.99
CA GLU A 211 35.27 0.44 -14.27
C GLU A 211 34.73 -0.92 -14.74
N SER A 212 35.55 -1.97 -14.71
CA SER A 212 35.12 -3.32 -15.09
C SER A 212 33.97 -3.86 -14.23
N THR A 213 33.95 -3.52 -12.94
CA THR A 213 32.86 -3.87 -12.02
C THR A 213 31.60 -3.07 -12.33
N VAL A 214 31.73 -1.78 -12.65
CA VAL A 214 30.58 -0.93 -13.03
C VAL A 214 29.92 -1.43 -14.31
N ILE A 215 30.72 -1.77 -15.34
CA ILE A 215 30.23 -2.34 -16.60
C ILE A 215 29.43 -3.63 -16.32
N GLN A 216 30.00 -4.54 -15.53
CA GLN A 216 29.33 -5.79 -15.16
C GLN A 216 28.06 -5.56 -14.34
N PHE A 217 28.06 -4.59 -13.43
CA PHE A 217 26.90 -4.24 -12.62
C PHE A 217 25.74 -3.73 -13.49
N LYS A 218 25.99 -2.79 -14.40
CA LYS A 218 24.97 -2.23 -15.30
C LYS A 218 24.32 -3.29 -16.19
N ASP A 219 25.14 -4.18 -16.75
CA ASP A 219 24.64 -5.29 -17.59
C ASP A 219 23.75 -6.25 -16.78
N ASN A 220 24.17 -6.61 -15.57
CA ASN A 220 23.36 -7.45 -14.69
C ASN A 220 22.08 -6.76 -14.25
N LEU A 221 22.14 -5.47 -13.87
CA LEU A 221 20.94 -4.72 -13.48
C LEU A 221 19.91 -4.66 -14.63
N LYS A 222 20.36 -4.34 -15.85
CA LYS A 222 19.50 -4.35 -17.04
C LYS A 222 18.86 -5.71 -17.27
N LYS A 223 19.65 -6.79 -17.19
CA LYS A 223 19.14 -8.17 -17.32
C LYS A 223 18.15 -8.52 -16.22
N SER A 224 18.42 -8.14 -14.97
CA SER A 224 17.52 -8.36 -13.84
C SER A 224 16.18 -7.65 -14.03
N VAL A 225 16.17 -6.38 -14.47
CA VAL A 225 14.94 -5.67 -14.82
C VAL A 225 14.17 -6.39 -15.93
N GLY A 226 14.87 -6.83 -16.98
CA GLY A 226 14.26 -7.60 -18.06
C GLY A 226 13.65 -8.93 -17.61
N GLN A 227 14.30 -9.65 -16.68
CA GLN A 227 13.78 -10.90 -16.12
C GLN A 227 12.62 -10.66 -15.16
N ALA A 228 12.67 -9.63 -14.32
CA ALA A 228 11.55 -9.23 -13.46
C ALA A 228 10.31 -8.89 -14.30
N ALA A 229 10.50 -8.12 -15.38
CA ALA A 229 9.44 -7.78 -16.32
C ALA A 229 8.82 -9.03 -16.99
N TYR A 230 9.64 -10.04 -17.33
CA TYR A 230 9.14 -11.32 -17.84
C TYR A 230 8.25 -12.02 -16.81
N VAL A 231 8.78 -12.22 -15.61
CA VAL A 231 8.07 -12.91 -14.52
C VAL A 231 6.73 -12.23 -14.26
N MET A 232 6.71 -10.91 -14.10
CA MET A 232 5.48 -10.15 -13.89
C MET A 232 4.47 -10.34 -15.02
N GLN A 233 4.91 -10.26 -16.28
CA GLN A 233 4.01 -10.41 -17.43
C GLN A 233 3.45 -11.84 -17.54
N THR A 234 4.24 -12.86 -17.22
CA THR A 234 3.79 -14.26 -17.17
C THR A 234 2.81 -14.48 -16.02
N LEU A 235 3.06 -13.91 -14.84
CA LEU A 235 2.11 -13.96 -13.72
C LEU A 235 0.80 -13.26 -14.09
N ARG A 236 0.86 -12.12 -14.78
CA ARG A 236 -0.33 -11.41 -15.26
C ARG A 236 -1.14 -12.26 -16.25
N SER A 237 -0.50 -12.89 -17.24
CA SER A 237 -1.23 -13.70 -18.22
C SER A 237 -1.88 -14.94 -17.61
N ASP A 238 -1.18 -15.60 -16.69
CA ASP A 238 -1.57 -16.92 -16.21
C ASP A 238 -2.41 -16.89 -14.93
N MET A 239 -2.24 -15.85 -14.10
CA MET A 239 -2.86 -15.75 -12.78
C MET A 239 -3.80 -14.54 -12.64
N SER A 240 -3.82 -13.61 -13.59
CA SER A 240 -4.64 -12.39 -13.48
C SER A 240 -5.78 -12.25 -14.49
N ASP A 241 -5.80 -13.05 -15.55
CA ASP A 241 -6.86 -12.97 -16.56
C ASP A 241 -8.22 -13.39 -15.97
N VAL A 242 -9.32 -12.81 -16.48
CA VAL A 242 -10.71 -13.13 -16.10
C VAL A 242 -11.09 -14.58 -16.50
N HIS A 243 -10.26 -15.20 -17.34
CA HIS A 243 -10.26 -16.62 -17.70
C HIS A 243 -9.07 -17.40 -17.10
N GLY A 244 -8.31 -16.78 -16.19
CA GLY A 244 -7.17 -17.37 -15.50
C GLY A 244 -7.60 -18.64 -14.79
N THR A 245 -7.17 -19.78 -15.33
CA THR A 245 -7.55 -21.12 -14.87
C THR A 245 -6.79 -21.57 -13.63
N LYS A 246 -5.78 -20.79 -13.19
CA LYS A 246 -4.80 -21.20 -12.19
C LYS A 246 -4.96 -20.40 -10.90
N PRO A 247 -4.84 -21.06 -9.73
CA PRO A 247 -4.89 -20.38 -8.44
C PRO A 247 -3.72 -19.40 -8.31
N VAL A 248 -3.99 -18.23 -7.75
CA VAL A 248 -2.96 -17.21 -7.51
C VAL A 248 -2.20 -17.53 -6.23
N ILE A 249 -0.88 -17.47 -6.30
CA ILE A 249 0.01 -17.75 -5.16
C ILE A 249 0.33 -16.42 -4.47
N LYS A 250 -0.10 -16.25 -3.21
CA LYS A 250 0.10 -15.02 -2.40
C LYS A 250 1.56 -14.49 -2.48
N PRO A 251 2.61 -15.30 -2.23
CA PRO A 251 3.99 -14.84 -2.39
C PRO A 251 4.31 -14.22 -3.75
N LEU A 252 3.80 -14.77 -4.87
CA LEU A 252 4.09 -14.26 -6.21
C LEU A 252 3.35 -12.95 -6.52
N ALA A 253 2.18 -12.74 -5.90
CA ALA A 253 1.49 -11.45 -5.96
C ALA A 253 2.27 -10.37 -5.20
N PHE A 254 2.81 -10.72 -4.02
CA PHE A 254 3.70 -9.84 -3.26
C PHE A 254 4.97 -9.49 -4.06
N ASP A 255 5.65 -10.50 -4.62
CA ASP A 255 6.85 -10.31 -5.43
C ASP A 255 6.57 -9.42 -6.66
N SER A 256 5.39 -9.56 -7.28
CA SER A 256 4.99 -8.70 -8.40
C SER A 256 4.88 -7.23 -7.98
N ILE A 257 4.37 -6.95 -6.79
CA ILE A 257 4.33 -5.58 -6.23
C ILE A 257 5.75 -5.06 -6.00
N LYS A 258 6.66 -5.89 -5.46
CA LYS A 258 8.05 -5.48 -5.23
C LYS A 258 8.82 -5.22 -6.51
N TRP A 259 8.66 -6.07 -7.52
CA TRP A 259 9.26 -5.84 -8.83
C TRP A 259 8.70 -4.59 -9.50
N ALA A 260 7.38 -4.36 -9.40
CA ALA A 260 6.77 -3.13 -9.89
C ALA A 260 7.36 -1.89 -9.21
N GLN A 261 7.49 -1.88 -7.88
CA GLN A 261 8.10 -0.78 -7.13
C GLN A 261 9.52 -0.47 -7.62
N ILE A 262 10.36 -1.49 -7.76
CA ILE A 262 11.74 -1.32 -8.23
C ILE A 262 11.75 -0.71 -9.63
N ILE A 263 10.99 -1.28 -10.57
CA ILE A 263 10.93 -0.82 -11.96
C ILE A 263 10.39 0.62 -12.04
N VAL A 264 9.28 0.90 -11.35
CA VAL A 264 8.67 2.23 -11.32
C VAL A 264 9.63 3.24 -10.72
N ARG A 265 10.34 2.91 -9.64
CA ARG A 265 11.35 3.80 -9.04
C ARG A 265 12.48 4.09 -10.01
N LEU A 266 13.03 3.07 -10.69
CA LEU A 266 14.09 3.26 -11.68
C LEU A 266 13.64 4.20 -12.82
N LEU A 267 12.37 4.15 -13.23
CA LEU A 267 11.83 4.92 -14.35
C LEU A 267 11.17 6.26 -13.93
N SER A 268 10.91 6.45 -12.64
CA SER A 268 10.39 7.71 -12.06
C SER A 268 11.51 8.60 -11.56
N GLY A 269 12.61 8.00 -11.10
CA GLY A 269 13.76 8.70 -10.57
C GLY A 269 14.39 9.64 -11.59
N ARG A 270 14.58 10.89 -11.19
CA ARG A 270 15.54 11.79 -11.82
C ARG A 270 16.91 11.38 -11.32
N TYR A 271 17.64 10.58 -12.08
CA TYR A 271 19.07 10.41 -11.85
C TYR A 271 19.89 11.65 -12.28
N ASP A 272 19.21 12.78 -12.47
CA ASP A 272 19.75 14.09 -12.74
C ASP A 272 20.29 14.70 -11.44
N TYR A 273 21.60 14.53 -11.23
CA TYR A 273 22.45 15.51 -10.54
C TYR A 273 23.62 15.85 -11.44
#